data_AF-A0A4Q4Z987-F1
#
_entry.id   AF-A0A4Q4Z987-F1
#
_cell.length_a   1.000
_cell.length_b   1.000
_cell.length_c   1.000
_cell.angle_alpha   90.00
_cell.angle_beta   90.00
_cell.angle_gamma   90.00
#
_symmetry.space_group_name_H-M   'P 1'
#
loop_
_entity.id
_entity.type
_entity.pdbx_description
1 polymer ?
#
loop_
_entity_poly.entity_id
_entity_poly.type
_entity_poly.pdbx_seq_one_letter_code
_entity_poly.pdbx_strand_id
1 'polypeptide(L)'
;MDQPRGEIPLDVMARFTAAEARLYPMVMMDPVGYQLATVLVGLVANELRRNCMDITTVLERRRELIGRLPELAADAGLTMGALPADAVVDAASALRCRELVCADKVRPGAAALDIAAPSTLTKGYESCREVNRPGECK
;
A
#
# COMPACT_ATOMS: atom_id res chain seq x y z
N MET A 1 2.26 29.34 5.67
CA MET A 1 3.11 28.32 5.01
C MET A 1 2.15 27.40 4.28
N ASP A 2 2.09 27.52 2.96
CA ASP A 2 1.17 26.77 2.11
C ASP A 2 1.88 25.50 1.66
N GLN A 3 1.60 24.38 2.34
CA GLN A 3 2.18 23.08 1.98
C GLN A 3 1.47 22.60 0.71
N PRO A 4 2.20 22.20 -0.36
CA PRO A 4 1.56 21.71 -1.58
C PRO A 4 0.58 20.60 -1.24
N ARG A 5 -0.68 20.79 -1.67
CA ARG A 5 -1.73 19.77 -1.56
C ARG A 5 -1.21 18.48 -2.20
N GLY A 6 -1.12 17.41 -1.41
CA GLY A 6 -0.72 16.09 -1.91
C GLY A 6 0.70 15.64 -1.60
N GLU A 7 1.52 16.41 -0.86
CA GLU A 7 2.86 15.95 -0.46
C GLU A 7 2.87 15.35 0.96
N ILE A 8 3.44 14.15 1.10
CA ILE A 8 3.60 13.48 2.39
C ILE A 8 4.87 14.06 3.06
N PRO A 9 4.80 14.55 4.31
CA PRO A 9 5.99 15.03 5.03
C PRO A 9 7.10 13.98 5.14
N LEU A 10 8.37 14.40 5.09
CA LEU A 10 9.52 13.48 5.08
C LEU A 10 9.63 12.62 6.35
N ASP A 11 9.30 13.18 7.51
CA ASP A 11 9.27 12.46 8.78
C ASP A 11 8.20 11.37 8.79
N VAL A 12 7.05 11.65 8.16
CA VAL A 12 5.97 10.69 7.96
C VAL A 12 6.39 9.58 7.00
N MET A 13 7.05 9.93 5.89
CA MET A 13 7.60 8.93 4.96
C MET A 13 8.62 8.02 5.65
N ALA A 14 9.51 8.56 6.48
CA ALA A 14 10.48 7.78 7.24
C ALA A 14 9.78 6.78 8.18
N ARG A 15 8.69 7.21 8.83
CA ARG A 15 7.88 6.34 9.70
C ARG A 15 7.19 5.23 8.91
N PHE A 16 6.63 5.53 7.75
CA PHE A 16 6.03 4.53 6.87
C PHE A 16 7.05 3.49 6.42
N THR A 17 8.23 3.92 5.96
CA THR A 17 9.33 3.02 5.59
C THR A 17 9.75 2.14 6.77
N ALA A 18 9.83 2.70 7.98
CA ALA A 18 10.18 1.93 9.18
C ALA A 18 9.11 0.89 9.53
N ALA A 19 7.82 1.20 9.35
CA ALA A 19 6.74 0.25 9.54
C ALA A 19 6.81 -0.90 8.52
N GLU A 20 6.98 -0.57 7.25
CA GLU A 20 7.13 -1.54 6.16
C GLU A 20 8.36 -2.45 6.37
N ALA A 21 9.49 -1.88 6.82
CA ALA A 21 10.69 -2.62 7.15
C ALA A 21 10.52 -3.60 8.33
N ARG A 22 9.52 -3.41 9.20
CA ARG A 22 9.17 -4.39 10.24
C ARG A 22 8.27 -5.50 9.70
N LEU A 23 7.35 -5.16 8.79
CA LEU A 23 6.35 -6.12 8.28
C LEU A 23 6.93 -7.03 7.19
N TYR A 24 7.63 -6.48 6.20
CA TYR A 24 8.06 -7.28 5.04
C TYR A 24 8.98 -8.46 5.39
N PRO A 25 9.95 -8.37 6.32
CA PRO A 25 10.75 -9.53 6.70
C PRO A 25 9.95 -10.68 7.31
N MET A 26 8.76 -10.40 7.87
CA MET A 26 7.91 -11.45 8.44
C MET A 26 7.49 -12.48 7.39
N VAL A 27 7.42 -12.12 6.11
CA VAL A 27 7.09 -13.09 5.05
C VAL A 27 8.02 -14.31 5.05
N MET A 28 9.28 -14.14 5.47
CA MET A 28 10.27 -15.20 5.53
C MET A 28 10.38 -15.86 6.92
N MET A 29 10.12 -15.10 7.98
CA MET A 29 10.36 -15.54 9.37
C MET A 29 9.09 -16.05 10.07
N ASP A 30 7.95 -15.47 9.75
CA ASP A 30 6.63 -15.79 10.28
C ASP A 30 5.54 -15.50 9.23
N PRO A 31 5.35 -16.39 8.25
CA PRO A 31 4.39 -16.18 7.17
C PRO A 31 2.94 -16.05 7.65
N VAL A 32 2.60 -16.71 8.75
CA VAL A 32 1.24 -16.66 9.34
C VAL A 32 1.02 -15.31 10.00
N GLY A 33 1.98 -14.81 10.78
CA GLY A 33 1.95 -13.46 11.34
C GLY A 33 1.94 -12.39 10.25
N TYR A 34 2.68 -12.58 9.16
CA TYR A 34 2.63 -11.69 8.01
C TYR A 34 1.26 -11.66 7.35
N GLN A 35 0.63 -12.82 7.14
CA GLN A 35 -0.73 -12.90 6.62
C GLN A 35 -1.71 -12.15 7.52
N LEU A 36 -1.65 -12.36 8.84
CA LEU A 36 -2.47 -11.61 9.79
C LEU A 36 -2.21 -10.10 9.71
N ALA A 37 -0.95 -9.68 9.65
CA ALA A 37 -0.59 -8.27 9.53
C ALA A 37 -1.17 -7.64 8.25
N THR A 38 -1.10 -8.33 7.11
CA THR A 38 -1.67 -7.82 5.85
C THR A 38 -3.20 -7.71 5.90
N VAL A 39 -3.89 -8.63 6.57
CA VAL A 39 -5.34 -8.55 6.80
C VAL A 39 -5.69 -7.33 7.66
N LEU A 40 -4.95 -7.11 8.76
CA LEU A 40 -5.16 -5.95 9.64
C LEU A 40 -4.83 -4.62 8.93
N VAL A 41 -3.77 -4.58 8.13
CA VAL A 41 -3.45 -3.42 7.28
C VAL A 41 -4.60 -3.14 6.31
N GLY A 42 -5.16 -4.18 5.67
CA GLY A 42 -6.32 -4.05 4.78
C GLY A 42 -7.56 -3.53 5.50
N LEU A 43 -7.81 -4.00 6.73
CA LEU A 43 -8.91 -3.54 7.56
C LEU A 43 -8.80 -2.05 7.90
N VAL A 44 -7.64 -1.60 8.38
CA VAL A 44 -7.38 -0.18 8.69
C VAL A 44 -7.42 0.66 7.42
N ALA A 45 -6.86 0.18 6.31
CA ALA A 45 -6.91 0.89 5.05
C ALA A 45 -8.35 1.10 4.56
N ASN A 46 -9.23 0.11 4.73
CA ASN A 46 -10.66 0.26 4.42
C ASN A 46 -11.33 1.31 5.31
N GLU A 47 -10.99 1.36 6.59
CA GLU A 47 -11.49 2.40 7.50
C GLU A 47 -10.99 3.79 7.09
N LEU A 48 -9.74 3.92 6.70
CA LEU A 48 -9.18 5.16 6.17
C LEU A 48 -9.83 5.56 4.84
N ARG A 49 -10.10 4.63 3.92
CA ARG A 49 -10.78 4.92 2.65
C ARG A 49 -12.19 5.47 2.85
N ARG A 50 -12.93 4.97 3.85
CA ARG A 50 -14.29 5.43 4.15
C ARG A 50 -14.33 6.86 4.72
N ASN A 51 -13.30 7.24 5.47
CA ASN A 51 -13.36 8.43 6.33
C ASN A 51 -12.31 9.51 6.01
N CYS A 52 -11.30 9.21 5.21
CA CYS A 52 -10.19 10.12 4.91
C CYS A 52 -10.11 10.39 3.40
N MET A 53 -10.47 11.62 3.01
CA MET A 53 -10.48 12.08 1.63
C MET A 53 -9.19 12.81 1.21
N ASP A 54 -8.30 13.11 2.16
CA ASP A 54 -7.04 13.79 1.94
C ASP A 54 -5.94 13.26 2.89
N ILE A 55 -4.68 13.59 2.58
CA ILE A 55 -3.50 13.11 3.30
C ILE A 55 -3.52 13.62 4.74
N THR A 56 -3.85 14.89 4.97
CA THR A 56 -3.87 15.51 6.31
C THR A 56 -4.77 14.72 7.25
N THR A 57 -5.99 14.40 6.81
CA THR A 57 -6.96 13.61 7.58
C THR A 57 -6.45 12.21 7.88
N VAL A 58 -5.71 11.57 6.97
CA VAL A 58 -5.06 10.27 7.25
C VAL A 58 -4.06 10.39 8.39
N LEU A 59 -3.22 11.44 8.37
CA LEU A 59 -2.17 11.63 9.36
C LEU A 59 -2.71 11.97 10.76
N GLU A 60 -3.77 12.78 10.82
CA GLU A 60 -4.42 13.15 12.08
C GLU A 60 -5.08 11.96 12.79
N ARG A 61 -5.65 11.02 12.02
CA ARG A 61 -6.32 9.83 12.60
C ARG A 61 -5.36 8.76 13.12
N ARG A 62 -4.05 8.88 12.88
CA ARG A 62 -3.06 7.86 13.26
C ARG A 62 -3.19 7.43 14.73
N ARG A 63 -3.21 8.39 15.66
CA ARG A 63 -3.22 8.08 17.11
C ARG A 63 -4.52 7.39 17.53
N GLU A 64 -5.64 7.87 17.02
CA GLU A 64 -6.96 7.27 17.25
C GLU A 64 -6.98 5.81 16.75
N LEU A 65 -6.52 5.58 15.53
CA LEU A 65 -6.53 4.25 14.92
C LEU A 65 -5.61 3.25 15.61
N ILE A 66 -4.47 3.69 16.17
CA ILE A 66 -3.62 2.81 16.99
C ILE A 66 -4.39 2.32 18.21
N GLY A 67 -5.12 3.21 18.89
CA GLY A 67 -5.93 2.85 20.05
C GLY A 67 -7.13 1.96 19.72
N ARG A 68 -7.77 2.20 18.55
CA ARG A 68 -8.96 1.47 18.10
C ARG A 68 -8.67 0.16 17.38
N LEU A 69 -7.42 -0.08 16.96
CA LEU A 69 -7.08 -1.27 16.19
C LEU A 69 -7.50 -2.60 16.86
N PRO A 70 -7.33 -2.81 18.19
CA PRO A 70 -7.82 -4.02 18.84
C PRO A 70 -9.33 -4.22 18.71
N GLU A 71 -10.11 -3.14 18.80
CA GLU A 71 -11.57 -3.17 18.65
C GLU A 71 -11.95 -3.49 17.20
N LEU A 72 -11.32 -2.81 16.24
CA LEU A 72 -11.53 -3.07 14.81
C LEU A 72 -11.21 -4.53 14.46
N ALA A 73 -10.12 -5.07 15.00
CA ALA A 73 -9.75 -6.47 14.82
C ALA A 73 -10.80 -7.41 15.42
N ALA A 74 -11.24 -7.15 16.66
CA ALA A 74 -12.26 -7.95 17.33
C ALA A 74 -13.59 -7.95 16.58
N ASP A 75 -14.04 -6.79 16.07
CA ASP A 75 -15.25 -6.65 15.26
C ASP A 75 -15.16 -7.47 13.95
N ALA A 76 -13.95 -7.64 13.42
CA ALA A 76 -13.65 -8.46 12.25
C ALA A 76 -13.42 -9.96 12.60
N GLY A 77 -13.56 -10.36 13.86
CA GLY A 77 -13.28 -11.73 14.32
C GLY A 77 -11.80 -12.10 14.35
N LEU A 78 -10.91 -11.10 14.44
CA LEU A 78 -9.46 -11.26 14.43
C LEU A 78 -8.85 -10.98 15.81
N THR A 79 -7.75 -11.66 16.09
CA THR A 79 -6.92 -11.39 17.27
C THR A 79 -5.59 -10.79 16.79
N MET A 80 -5.17 -9.68 17.40
CA MET A 80 -3.94 -8.94 17.05
C MET A 80 -2.64 -9.75 17.18
N GLY A 81 -2.62 -10.79 18.02
CA GLY A 81 -1.40 -11.52 18.35
C GLY A 81 -0.33 -10.60 18.96
N ALA A 82 0.93 -10.81 18.59
CA ALA A 82 2.05 -9.97 19.02
C ALA A 82 2.38 -8.82 18.05
N LEU A 83 1.46 -8.50 17.12
CA LEU A 83 1.73 -7.50 16.09
C LEU A 83 1.74 -6.07 16.67
N PRO A 84 2.75 -5.27 16.32
CA PRO A 84 2.83 -3.88 16.76
C PRO A 84 1.77 -3.02 16.06
N ALA A 85 0.83 -2.48 16.84
CA ALA A 85 -0.30 -1.69 16.33
C ALA A 85 0.13 -0.45 15.54
N ASP A 86 1.20 0.21 15.96
CA ASP A 86 1.78 1.36 15.26
C ASP A 86 2.24 0.99 13.85
N ALA A 87 2.90 -0.16 13.68
CA ALA A 87 3.37 -0.60 12.37
C ALA A 87 2.23 -0.94 11.42
N VAL A 88 1.15 -1.57 11.92
CA VAL A 88 -0.04 -1.87 11.12
C VAL A 88 -0.71 -0.57 10.66
N VAL A 89 -0.93 0.38 11.57
CA VAL A 89 -1.58 1.65 11.24
C VAL A 89 -0.71 2.51 10.33
N ASP A 90 0.59 2.56 10.54
CA ASP A 90 1.52 3.30 9.68
C ASP A 90 1.60 2.69 8.27
N ALA A 91 1.62 1.36 8.13
CA ALA A 91 1.57 0.70 6.82
C ALA A 91 0.24 0.95 6.08
N ALA A 92 -0.89 0.90 6.80
CA ALA A 92 -2.20 1.23 6.23
C ALA A 92 -2.32 2.71 5.83
N SER A 93 -1.75 3.60 6.63
CA SER A 93 -1.66 5.04 6.33
C SER A 93 -0.79 5.28 5.10
N ALA A 94 0.34 4.60 4.98
CA ALA A 94 1.21 4.66 3.80
C ALA A 94 0.48 4.22 2.53
N LEU A 95 -0.26 3.11 2.60
CA LEU A 95 -1.10 2.65 1.50
C LEU A 95 -2.13 3.70 1.10
N ARG A 96 -2.89 4.25 2.06
CA ARG A 96 -3.91 5.25 1.76
C ARG A 96 -3.33 6.55 1.19
N CYS A 97 -2.21 7.05 1.75
CA CYS A 97 -1.57 8.24 1.22
C CYS A 97 -1.08 8.02 -0.23
N ARG A 98 -0.53 6.86 -0.56
CA ARG A 98 -0.15 6.52 -1.95
C ARG A 98 -1.36 6.51 -2.89
N GLU A 99 -2.50 5.98 -2.47
CA GLU A 99 -3.75 6.03 -3.25
C GLU A 99 -4.20 7.46 -3.53
N LEU A 100 -4.16 8.33 -2.51
CA LEU A 100 -4.54 9.74 -2.64
C LEU A 100 -3.61 10.50 -3.58
N VAL A 101 -2.29 10.32 -3.45
CA VAL A 101 -1.29 10.90 -4.36
C VAL A 101 -1.53 10.43 -5.81
N CYS A 102 -1.85 9.16 -6.01
CA CYS A 102 -2.17 8.63 -7.34
C CYS A 102 -3.48 9.21 -7.89
N ALA A 103 -4.52 9.36 -7.07
CA ALA A 103 -5.80 9.94 -7.47
C ALA A 103 -5.66 11.41 -7.89
N ASP A 104 -4.86 12.20 -7.16
CA ASP A 104 -4.60 13.60 -7.49
C ASP A 104 -3.85 13.75 -8.82
N LYS A 105 -2.88 12.86 -9.11
CA LYS A 105 -2.17 12.81 -10.40
C LYS A 105 -3.08 12.44 -11.57
N VAL A 106 -4.15 11.70 -11.31
CA VAL A 106 -5.11 11.22 -12.31
C VAL A 106 -6.31 12.16 -12.46
N ARG A 107 -6.37 13.29 -11.74
CA ARG A 107 -7.43 14.30 -11.93
C ARG A 107 -7.03 15.29 -13.03
N PRO A 108 -7.39 15.10 -14.31
CA PRO A 108 -7.14 16.10 -15.34
C PRO A 108 -8.01 17.32 -15.05
N GLY A 109 -7.39 18.40 -14.58
CA GLY A 109 -8.00 19.72 -14.59
C GLY A 109 -7.84 20.34 -15.97
N ALA A 110 -8.93 20.43 -16.74
CA ALA A 110 -9.29 21.61 -17.53
C ALA A 110 -8.16 22.42 -18.23
N ALA A 111 -7.24 21.77 -18.92
CA ALA A 111 -6.43 22.38 -19.97
C ALA A 111 -6.04 21.29 -20.99
N ALA A 112 -6.61 21.40 -22.19
CA ALA A 112 -6.26 20.62 -23.35
C ALA A 112 -4.81 20.89 -23.77
N LEU A 113 -4.09 19.88 -24.29
CA LEU A 113 -3.73 19.79 -25.71
C LEU A 113 -2.75 18.62 -25.96
N ASP A 114 -3.05 17.88 -27.02
CA ASP A 114 -2.19 17.01 -27.84
C ASP A 114 -1.43 15.86 -27.18
N ILE A 115 -2.13 14.74 -27.00
CA ILE A 115 -1.46 13.43 -27.15
C ILE A 115 -1.29 13.19 -28.65
N ALA A 116 -0.20 13.72 -29.22
CA ALA A 116 0.42 13.07 -30.35
C ALA A 116 0.93 11.70 -29.86
N ALA A 117 0.35 10.64 -30.41
CA ALA A 117 0.75 9.26 -30.11
C ALA A 117 2.25 9.05 -30.39
N PRO A 118 3.04 8.52 -29.44
CA PRO A 118 4.32 7.95 -29.80
C PRO A 118 4.10 6.55 -30.37
N SER A 119 3.97 6.47 -31.69
CA SER A 119 4.31 5.27 -32.44
C SER A 119 5.81 4.99 -32.27
N THR A 120 6.16 3.94 -31.53
CA THR A 120 7.26 2.98 -31.78
C THR A 120 7.76 2.39 -30.46
N LEU A 121 7.58 1.08 -30.29
CA LEU A 121 8.52 0.13 -29.66
C LEU A 121 7.88 -1.26 -29.59
N THR A 122 7.59 -1.86 -30.74
CA THR A 122 7.46 -3.32 -30.87
C THR A 122 8.75 -3.85 -31.45
N LYS A 123 9.74 -4.08 -30.58
CA LYS A 123 10.87 -4.97 -30.88
C LYS A 123 11.44 -5.50 -29.56
N GLY A 124 11.34 -6.82 -29.38
CA GLY A 124 12.15 -7.56 -28.42
C GLY A 124 11.43 -8.10 -27.19
N TYR A 125 10.38 -8.91 -27.37
CA TYR A 125 10.03 -9.94 -26.38
C TYR A 125 9.53 -11.21 -27.07
N GLU A 126 10.33 -11.72 -28.00
CA GLU A 126 10.26 -13.11 -28.43
C GLU A 126 11.56 -13.79 -28.00
N SER A 127 11.54 -14.48 -26.86
CA SER A 127 12.35 -15.67 -26.58
C SER A 127 12.09 -16.12 -25.15
N CYS A 128 11.18 -17.08 -24.98
CA CYS A 128 11.09 -18.07 -23.89
C CYS A 128 9.81 -18.91 -24.04
N ARG A 129 9.65 -19.56 -25.20
CA ARG A 129 8.75 -20.69 -25.51
C ARG A 129 9.49 -21.44 -26.61
N GLU A 130 10.25 -22.49 -26.33
CA GLU A 130 9.90 -23.90 -26.08
C GLU A 130 11.26 -24.56 -25.74
N VAL A 131 11.38 -25.65 -24.98
CA VAL A 131 10.97 -27.01 -25.36
C VAL A 131 10.82 -27.83 -24.07
N ASN A 132 9.62 -28.34 -23.84
CA ASN A 132 9.42 -29.55 -23.05
C ASN A 132 8.93 -30.61 -24.05
N ARG A 133 9.76 -31.59 -24.39
CA ARG A 133 9.36 -32.77 -25.15
C ARG A 133 9.61 -34.01 -24.28
N PRO A 134 8.58 -34.83 -24.01
CA PRO A 134 8.75 -36.08 -23.30
C PRO A 134 9.22 -37.19 -24.25
N GLY A 135 10.09 -38.06 -23.75
CA GLY A 135 10.33 -39.39 -24.32
C GLY A 135 11.56 -39.52 -25.23
N GLU A 136 12.61 -40.18 -24.72
CA GLU A 136 13.16 -41.41 -25.33
C GLU A 136 14.21 -42.03 -24.38
N CYS A 137 13.91 -43.22 -23.86
CA CYS A 137 14.89 -44.15 -23.32
C CYS A 137 15.53 -44.91 -24.47
N LYS A 138 16.86 -44.90 -24.54
CA LYS A 138 17.68 -46.04 -25.00
C LYS A 138 18.94 -46.12 -24.16
#